data_AF-A0A941SJI8-F1
#
_entry.id   AF-A0A941SJI8-F1
#
_cell.length_a   1.000
_cell.length_b   1.000
_cell.length_c   1.000
_cell.angle_alpha   90.00
_cell.angle_beta   90.00
_cell.angle_gamma   90.00
#
_symmetry.space_group_name_H-M   'P 1'
#
loop_
_entity.id
_entity.type
_entity.pdbx_description
1 polymer ?
#
loop_
_entity_poly.entity_id
_entity_poly.type
_entity_poly.pdbx_seq_one_letter_code
_entity_poly.pdbx_strand_id
1 'polypeptide(L)'
;DAFRPQAERRVRLGLVVAELVRANTLAAKPEQIKAHVDELASSYEKPVEVVSWYYGDNRRLADVEATVIENNVTEFVLAKAQVEDKKVSFDELMGRG
;
A
#
# COMPACT_ATOMS: atom_id res chain seq x y z
N ASP A 1 5.73 -1.03 -29.89
CA ASP A 1 4.37 -0.77 -29.39
C ASP A 1 3.82 -1.74 -28.33
N ALA A 2 4.45 -2.88 -28.05
CA ALA A 2 3.93 -3.85 -27.07
C ALA A 2 3.78 -3.33 -25.62
N PHE A 3 4.65 -2.41 -25.17
CA PHE A 3 4.62 -1.88 -23.80
C PHE A 3 3.73 -0.65 -23.62
N ARG A 4 3.28 -0.02 -24.72
CA ARG A 4 2.55 1.25 -24.68
C ARG A 4 1.23 1.15 -23.90
N PRO A 5 0.37 0.14 -24.12
CA PRO A 5 -0.89 0.03 -23.37
C PRO A 5 -0.68 -0.15 -21.86
N GLN A 6 0.32 -0.93 -21.46
CA GLN A 6 0.63 -1.16 -20.06
C GLN A 6 1.22 0.09 -19.38
N ALA A 7 2.09 0.81 -20.09
CA ALA A 7 2.65 2.08 -19.62
C ALA A 7 1.56 3.14 -19.45
N GLU A 8 0.65 3.29 -20.42
CA GLU A 8 -0.48 4.22 -20.33
C GLU A 8 -1.38 3.91 -19.14
N ARG A 9 -1.71 2.63 -18.90
CA ARG A 9 -2.51 2.22 -17.74
C ARG A 9 -1.81 2.60 -16.43
N ARG A 10 -0.50 2.36 -16.32
CA ARG A 10 0.28 2.68 -15.12
C ARG A 10 0.33 4.19 -14.86
N VAL A 11 0.57 5.00 -15.89
CA VAL A 11 0.61 6.45 -15.77
C VAL A 11 -0.75 7.02 -15.38
N ARG A 12 -1.83 6.57 -16.03
CA ARG A 12 -3.19 7.01 -15.70
C ARG A 12 -3.55 6.69 -14.25
N LEU A 13 -3.27 5.47 -13.79
CA LEU A 13 -3.50 5.08 -12.40
C LEU A 13 -2.68 5.93 -11.43
N GLY A 14 -1.39 6.13 -11.72
CA GLY A 14 -0.53 6.98 -10.89
C GLY A 14 -1.06 8.40 -10.76
N LEU A 15 -1.57 9.00 -11.84
CA LEU A 15 -2.17 10.33 -11.82
C LEU A 15 -3.45 10.39 -11.00
N VAL A 16 -4.34 9.41 -11.16
CA VAL A 16 -5.60 9.33 -10.39
C VAL A 16 -5.34 9.15 -8.91
N VAL A 17 -4.42 8.25 -8.54
CA VAL A 17 -4.03 8.02 -7.14
C VAL A 17 -3.38 9.28 -6.56
N ALA A 18 -2.45 9.91 -7.27
CA ALA A 18 -1.81 11.13 -6.80
C ALA A 18 -2.83 12.27 -6.56
N GLU A 19 -3.82 12.40 -7.44
CA GLU A 19 -4.89 13.39 -7.26
C GLU A 19 -5.80 13.05 -6.07
N LEU A 20 -6.14 11.77 -5.90
CA LEU A 20 -6.95 11.29 -4.78
C LEU A 20 -6.28 11.56 -3.43
N VAL A 21 -4.97 11.29 -3.35
CA VAL A 21 -4.14 11.54 -2.16
C VAL A 21 -4.13 13.01 -1.81
N ARG A 22 -3.92 13.90 -2.80
CA ARG A 22 -3.96 15.35 -2.59
C ARG A 22 -5.34 15.84 -2.16
N ALA A 23 -6.38 15.45 -2.87
CA ALA A 23 -7.74 15.93 -2.64
C ALA A 23 -8.31 15.51 -1.28
N ASN A 24 -7.87 14.37 -0.73
CA ASN A 24 -8.37 13.82 0.54
C ASN A 24 -7.32 13.81 1.66
N THR A 25 -6.17 14.47 1.45
CA THR A 25 -5.08 14.56 2.44
C THR A 25 -4.63 13.18 2.97
N LEU A 26 -4.47 12.20 2.07
CA LEU A 26 -4.13 10.81 2.41
C LEU A 26 -2.61 10.57 2.50
N ALA A 27 -1.83 11.64 2.68
CA ALA A 27 -0.38 11.54 2.85
C ALA A 27 -0.04 10.68 4.07
N ALA A 28 1.06 9.94 3.99
CA ALA A 28 1.53 9.12 5.09
C ALA A 28 1.88 10.01 6.29
N LYS A 29 1.30 9.69 7.45
CA LYS A 29 1.63 10.37 8.70
C LYS A 29 2.88 9.74 9.33
N PRO A 30 3.72 10.51 10.03
CA PRO A 30 4.91 9.98 10.70
C PRO A 30 4.60 8.79 11.63
N GLU A 31 3.45 8.83 12.30
CA GLU A 31 3.02 7.77 13.22
C GLU A 31 2.67 6.48 12.46
N GLN A 32 2.07 6.58 11.27
CA GLN A 32 1.75 5.43 10.42
C GLN A 32 3.01 4.81 9.83
N ILE A 33 3.95 5.64 9.38
CA ILE A 33 5.27 5.19 8.90
C ILE A 33 5.97 4.42 10.02
N LYS A 34 6.03 4.98 11.23
CA LYS A 34 6.65 4.30 12.37
C LYS A 34 5.95 2.98 12.70
N ALA A 35 4.62 2.97 12.77
CA ALA A 35 3.87 1.75 13.05
C ALA A 35 4.13 0.66 12.01
N HIS A 36 4.21 1.02 10.73
CA HIS A 36 4.51 0.05 9.68
C HIS A 36 5.96 -0.45 9.72
N VAL A 37 6.93 0.42 10.02
CA VAL A 37 8.32 -0.01 10.25
C VAL A 37 8.41 -0.95 11.45
N ASP A 38 7.70 -0.64 12.54
CA ASP A 38 7.67 -1.49 13.74
C ASP A 38 7.01 -2.84 13.43
N GLU A 39 5.95 -2.87 12.62
CA GLU A 39 5.30 -4.10 12.14
C GLU A 39 6.26 -4.95 11.31
N LEU A 40 6.95 -4.35 10.34
CA LEU A 40 7.97 -5.04 9.53
C LEU A 40 9.09 -5.59 10.41
N ALA A 41 9.56 -4.81 11.38
CA ALA A 41 10.62 -5.17 12.30
C ALA A 41 10.19 -6.24 13.33
N SER A 42 8.90 -6.36 13.65
CA SER A 42 8.38 -7.25 14.71
C SER A 42 8.67 -8.73 14.47
N SER A 43 8.80 -9.12 13.20
CA SER A 43 9.11 -10.49 12.79
C SER A 43 10.59 -10.88 12.94
N TYR A 44 11.46 -9.92 13.23
CA TYR A 44 12.90 -10.12 13.33
C TYR A 44 13.36 -10.31 14.77
N GLU A 45 14.47 -11.02 14.96
CA GLU A 45 15.07 -11.28 16.28
C GLU A 45 15.51 -9.99 17.01
N LYS A 46 15.80 -8.93 16.25
CA LYS A 46 16.28 -7.64 16.76
C LYS A 46 15.50 -6.47 16.14
N PRO A 47 14.27 -6.21 16.59
CA PRO A 47 13.41 -5.19 15.98
C PRO A 47 14.03 -3.79 16.02
N VAL A 48 14.72 -3.44 17.11
CA VAL A 48 15.35 -2.10 17.28
C VAL A 48 16.43 -1.82 16.24
N GLU A 49 17.24 -2.83 15.88
CA GLU A 49 18.27 -2.67 14.84
C GLU A 49 17.63 -2.51 13.45
N VAL A 50 16.54 -3.23 13.18
CA VAL A 50 15.80 -3.14 11.91
C VAL A 50 15.11 -1.79 11.76
N VAL A 51 14.49 -1.26 12.82
CA VAL A 51 13.91 0.08 12.82
C VAL A 51 14.99 1.11 12.49
N SER A 52 16.12 1.07 13.21
CA SER A 52 17.23 1.99 12.96
C SER A 52 17.80 1.86 11.55
N TRP A 53 17.80 0.65 10.98
CA TRP A 53 18.20 0.38 9.60
C TRP A 53 17.26 1.00 8.56
N TYR A 54 15.94 1.02 8.80
CA TYR A 54 14.99 1.74 7.96
C TYR A 54 15.18 3.25 8.04
N TYR A 55 15.29 3.80 9.26
CA TYR A 55 15.49 5.24 9.48
C TYR A 55 16.87 5.75 9.05
N GLY A 56 17.86 4.86 8.90
CA GLY A 56 19.20 5.20 8.45
C GLY A 56 19.32 5.51 6.95
N ASP A 57 18.30 5.21 6.14
CA ASP A 57 18.29 5.49 4.69
C ASP A 57 16.94 6.04 4.24
N ASN A 58 16.94 7.30 3.80
CA ASN A 58 15.75 7.98 3.28
C ASN A 58 15.08 7.23 2.11
N ARG A 59 15.83 6.45 1.33
CA ARG A 59 15.23 5.64 0.24
C ARG A 59 14.33 4.54 0.79
N ARG A 60 14.74 3.90 1.89
CA ARG A 60 13.95 2.85 2.55
C ARG A 60 12.71 3.41 3.21
N LEU A 61 12.84 4.60 3.80
CA LEU A 61 11.68 5.33 4.32
C LEU A 61 10.70 5.72 3.21
N ALA A 62 11.19 6.12 2.03
CA ALA A 62 10.32 6.47 0.90
C ALA A 62 9.50 5.27 0.40
N ASP A 63 10.09 4.07 0.39
CA ASP A 63 9.35 2.85 0.04
C ASP A 63 8.25 2.54 1.06
N VAL A 64 8.56 2.66 2.36
CA VAL A 64 7.57 2.51 3.44
C VAL A 64 6.47 3.57 3.34
N GLU A 65 6.84 4.82 3.08
CA GLU A 65 5.91 5.92 2.89
C GLU A 65 4.94 5.63 1.74
N ALA A 66 5.44 5.13 0.61
CA ALA A 66 4.63 4.76 -0.54
C ALA A 66 3.62 3.65 -0.19
N THR A 67 4.04 2.62 0.56
CA THR A 67 3.14 1.56 1.03
C THR A 67 2.07 2.09 1.97
N VAL A 68 2.42 3.00 2.89
CA VAL A 68 1.44 3.63 3.80
C VAL A 68 0.43 4.48 3.02
N ILE A 69 0.88 5.24 2.01
CA ILE A 69 -0.02 6.01 1.14
C ILE A 69 -0.96 5.08 0.37
N GLU A 70 -0.45 3.96 -0.15
CA GLU A 70 -1.26 2.96 -0.85
C GLU A 70 -2.33 2.35 0.05
N ASN A 71 -2.00 2.03 1.30
CA ASN A 71 -2.95 1.54 2.30
C ASN A 71 -4.03 2.59 2.61
N ASN A 72 -3.65 3.84 2.87
CA ASN A 72 -4.59 4.94 3.12
C ASN A 72 -5.56 5.14 1.94
N VAL A 73 -5.05 5.06 0.72
CA VAL A 73 -5.88 5.14 -0.50
C VAL A 73 -6.83 3.97 -0.61
N THR A 74 -6.34 2.76 -0.35
CA THR A 74 -7.15 1.53 -0.41
C THR A 74 -8.29 1.57 0.61
N GLU A 75 -7.99 1.93 1.86
CA GLU A 75 -8.99 2.10 2.92
C GLU A 75 -10.02 3.17 2.57
N PHE A 76 -9.57 4.31 2.03
CA PHE A 76 -10.47 5.38 1.60
C PHE A 76 -11.42 4.94 0.49
N VAL A 77 -10.91 4.20 -0.51
CA VAL A 77 -11.73 3.67 -1.60
C VAL A 77 -12.70 2.63 -1.07
N LEU A 78 -12.25 1.70 -0.22
CA LEU A 78 -13.11 0.68 0.40
C LEU A 78 -14.22 1.30 1.26
N ALA A 79 -13.92 2.36 2.01
CA ALA A 79 -14.90 3.06 2.83
C ALA A 79 -16.01 3.76 2.01
N LYS A 80 -15.75 4.05 0.73
CA LYS A 80 -16.71 4.65 -0.20
C LYS A 80 -17.30 3.67 -1.20
N ALA A 81 -16.71 2.48 -1.34
CA ALA A 81 -17.16 1.45 -2.23
C ALA A 81 -18.34 0.71 -1.61
N GLN A 82 -19.26 0.27 -2.45
CA GLN A 82 -20.27 -0.70 -2.05
C GLN A 82 -19.58 -2.07 -1.97
N VAL A 83 -19.39 -2.56 -0.74
CA VAL A 83 -18.80 -3.87 -0.47
C VAL A 83 -19.93 -4.87 -0.24
N GLU A 84 -19.86 -6.02 -0.92
CA GLU A 84 -20.79 -7.12 -0.77
C GLU A 84 -20.05 -8.40 -0.37
N ASP A 85 -20.44 -8.99 0.75
CA ASP A 85 -19.87 -10.26 1.21
C ASP A 85 -20.46 -11.42 0.41
N LYS A 86 -19.65 -12.00 -0.47
CA LYS A 86 -20.03 -13.21 -1.20
C LYS A 86 -19.43 -14.44 -0.54
N LYS A 87 -20.28 -15.33 -0.05
CA LYS A 87 -19.86 -16.65 0.42
C LYS A 87 -19.44 -17.49 -0.79
N VAL A 88 -18.16 -17.81 -0.87
CA VAL A 88 -17.56 -18.69 -1.88
C VAL A 88 -17.14 -20.01 -1.24
N SER A 89 -17.20 -21.10 -2.01
CA SER A 89 -16.66 -22.39 -1.56
C SER A 89 -15.13 -22.41 -1.65
N PHE A 90 -14.49 -23.35 -0.94
CA PHE A 90 -13.04 -23.52 -1.01
C PHE A 90 -12.59 -23.89 -2.44
N ASP A 91 -13.34 -24.73 -3.14
CA ASP A 91 -13.01 -25.16 -4.51
C ASP A 91 -13.07 -24.00 -5.52
N GLU A 92 -14.05 -23.10 -5.37
CA GLU A 92 -14.16 -21.87 -6.17
C GLU A 92 -13.00 -20.90 -5.87
N LEU A 93 -12.62 -20.75 -4.60
CA LEU A 93 -11.52 -19.87 -4.19
C LEU A 93 -10.16 -20.37 -4.70
N MET A 94 -9.98 -21.70 -4.78
CA MET A 94 -8.76 -22.34 -5.27
C MET A 94 -8.68 -22.41 -6.81
N GLY A 95 -9.68 -21.90 -7.54
CA GLY A 95 -9.70 -21.93 -9.01
C GLY A 95 -9.76 -23.34 -9.59
N ARG A 96 -10.33 -24.31 -8.86
CA ARG A 96 -10.50 -25.71 -9.28
C ARG A 96 -11.86 -25.99 -9.96
N GLY A 97 -12.46 -24.96 -10.57
CA GLY A 97 -13.68 -25.06 -11.37
C GLY A 97 -13.41 -24.66 -12.82
#